data_AF-U1MX58-F1
#
_entry.id   AF-U1MX58-F1
#
_cell.length_a   1.000
_cell.length_b   1.000
_cell.length_c   1.000
_cell.angle_alpha   90.00
_cell.angle_beta   90.00
_cell.angle_gamma   90.00
#
_symmetry.space_group_name_H-M   'P 1'
#
loop_
_entity.id
_entity.type
_entity.pdbx_description
1 polymer ?
#
loop_
_entity_poly.entity_id
_entity_poly.type
_entity_poly.pdbx_seq_one_letter_code
_entity_poly.pdbx_strand_id
1 'polypeptide(L)'
;MVTFLSGGTGTPKLLSGAASAFPPTETTVVANTGDDILLGGGLVCPDLDTLLYLGGDELDRNRWWGIEGDSTDTHEELQALATAAGVETGPRYLPAERQTEGRRIARWRRFTAVGEFMLIGDHDRAVHSLGPAVSMRDCR
;
A
#
# COMPACT_ATOMS: atom_id res chain seq x y z
N MET A 1 10.40 8.17 -25.16
CA MET A 1 9.83 7.32 -24.09
C MET A 1 10.83 7.26 -22.95
N VAL A 2 10.48 7.87 -21.81
CA VAL A 2 11.31 7.88 -20.60
C VAL A 2 10.74 6.86 -19.61
N THR A 3 11.61 6.20 -18.85
CA THR A 3 11.21 5.23 -17.83
C THR A 3 11.78 5.64 -16.48
N PHE A 4 10.92 5.72 -15.47
CA PHE A 4 11.30 5.96 -14.09
C PHE A 4 11.28 4.64 -13.31
N LEU A 5 12.31 4.42 -12.50
CA LEU A 5 12.27 3.44 -11.43
C LEU A 5 11.80 4.20 -10.17
N SER A 6 10.69 3.77 -9.60
CA SER A 6 10.03 4.48 -8.50
C SER A 6 10.07 3.64 -7.23
N GLY A 7 10.42 4.28 -6.12
CA GLY A 7 10.33 3.72 -4.79
C GLY A 7 10.30 4.82 -3.74
N GLY A 8 9.65 4.56 -2.62
CA GLY A 8 9.34 5.53 -1.59
C GLY A 8 8.59 6.75 -2.11
N THR A 9 8.75 7.88 -1.42
CA THR A 9 7.98 9.10 -1.69
C THR A 9 8.67 10.07 -2.65
N GLY A 10 9.93 9.83 -3.01
CA GLY A 10 10.74 10.76 -3.81
C GLY A 10 10.35 10.84 -5.28
N THR A 11 10.22 9.68 -5.94
CA THR A 11 9.84 9.64 -7.36
C THR A 11 8.41 10.12 -7.60
N PRO A 12 7.39 9.78 -6.79
CA PRO A 12 6.07 10.40 -6.88
C PRO A 12 6.10 11.93 -6.77
N LYS A 13 6.91 12.50 -5.87
CA LYS A 13 7.12 13.96 -5.77
C LYS A 13 7.66 14.55 -7.07
N LEU A 14 8.67 13.92 -7.65
CA LEU A 14 9.23 14.35 -8.94
C LEU A 14 8.16 14.32 -10.04
N LEU A 15 7.48 13.18 -10.20
CA LEU A 15 6.47 12.98 -11.24
C LEU A 15 5.30 13.97 -11.12
N SER A 16 4.91 14.33 -9.89
CA SER A 16 3.83 15.29 -9.64
C SER A 16 4.08 16.68 -10.24
N GLY A 17 5.35 17.06 -10.46
CA GLY A 17 5.75 18.34 -11.05
C GLY A 17 6.38 18.24 -12.43
N ALA A 18 6.59 17.02 -12.95
CA ALA A 18 7.41 16.80 -14.14
C ALA A 18 6.60 16.66 -15.45
N ALA A 19 5.28 16.81 -15.40
CA ALA A 19 4.39 16.61 -16.56
C ALA A 19 4.74 17.47 -17.79
N SER A 20 5.34 18.65 -17.59
CA SER A 20 5.77 19.54 -18.68
C SER A 20 6.99 19.01 -19.46
N ALA A 21 7.85 18.23 -18.81
CA ALA A 21 9.02 17.61 -19.41
C ALA A 21 8.77 16.14 -19.80
N PHE A 22 7.94 15.44 -19.02
CA PHE A 22 7.61 14.03 -19.18
C PHE A 22 6.09 13.87 -19.10
N PRO A 23 5.37 13.98 -20.24
CA PRO A 23 3.93 13.78 -20.29
C PRO A 23 3.56 12.40 -19.71
N PRO A 24 2.53 12.28 -18.84
CA PRO A 24 2.15 11.00 -18.25
C PRO A 24 1.83 9.91 -19.29
N THR A 25 1.22 10.27 -20.42
CA THR A 25 0.88 9.37 -21.53
C THR A 25 2.10 8.78 -22.26
N GLU A 26 3.28 9.37 -22.07
CA GLU A 26 4.53 8.94 -22.71
C GLU A 26 5.59 8.45 -21.70
N THR A 27 5.21 8.41 -20.42
CA THR A 27 6.08 8.08 -19.30
C THR A 27 5.74 6.70 -18.76
N THR A 28 6.74 5.82 -18.72
CA THR A 28 6.60 4.52 -18.05
C THR A 28 7.17 4.61 -16.65
N VAL A 29 6.47 4.04 -15.67
CA VAL A 29 6.95 3.94 -14.29
C VAL A 29 7.00 2.47 -13.90
N VAL A 30 8.14 2.03 -13.38
CA VAL A 30 8.34 0.71 -12.78
C VAL A 30 8.45 0.91 -11.28
N ALA A 31 7.42 0.44 -10.56
CA ALA A 31 7.36 0.56 -9.10
C ALA A 31 8.19 -0.53 -8.41
N ASN A 32 8.81 -0.17 -7.31
CA ASN A 32 9.44 -1.08 -6.37
C ASN A 32 8.38 -1.98 -5.71
N THR A 33 8.66 -3.28 -5.64
CA THR A 33 7.87 -4.27 -4.89
C THR A 33 8.67 -4.85 -3.71
N GLY A 34 9.80 -4.22 -3.40
CA GLY A 34 10.71 -4.61 -2.33
C GLY A 34 10.07 -4.51 -0.96
N ASP A 35 9.06 -3.66 -0.81
CA ASP A 35 8.34 -3.40 0.45
C ASP A 35 6.92 -3.97 0.47
N ASP A 36 6.55 -4.76 -0.55
CA ASP A 36 5.27 -5.46 -0.59
C ASP A 36 5.17 -6.49 0.54
N ILE A 37 4.05 -6.44 1.28
CA ILE A 37 3.78 -7.33 2.40
C ILE A 37 2.35 -7.86 2.36
N LEU A 38 2.14 -9.01 2.98
CA LEU A 38 0.79 -9.40 3.39
C LEU A 38 0.56 -8.93 4.83
N LEU A 39 -0.38 -8.03 5.04
CA LEU A 39 -0.76 -7.52 6.37
C LEU A 39 -2.24 -7.81 6.59
N GLY A 40 -2.59 -8.51 7.66
CA GLY A 40 -3.99 -8.78 7.99
C GLY A 40 -4.76 -9.61 6.95
N GLY A 41 -4.05 -10.27 6.03
CA GLY A 41 -4.65 -10.98 4.89
C GLY A 41 -4.78 -10.16 3.61
N GLY A 42 -4.58 -8.84 3.66
CA GLY A 42 -4.46 -7.97 2.48
C GLY A 42 -3.03 -7.91 1.95
N LEU A 43 -2.86 -7.82 0.64
CA LEU A 43 -1.56 -7.51 0.01
C LEU A 43 -1.43 -5.99 -0.10
N VAL A 44 -0.47 -5.42 0.60
CA VAL A 44 -0.15 -3.97 0.60
C VAL A 44 1.11 -3.77 -0.24
N CYS A 45 1.08 -2.80 -1.16
CA CYS A 45 2.14 -2.55 -2.15
C CYS A 45 2.53 -1.06 -2.13
N PRO A 46 3.17 -0.56 -1.07
CA PRO A 46 3.17 0.87 -0.72
C PRO A 46 3.62 1.82 -1.83
N ASP A 47 4.66 1.43 -2.58
CA ASP A 47 5.20 2.26 -3.66
C ASP A 47 4.34 2.24 -4.92
N LEU A 48 3.66 1.12 -5.18
CA LEU A 48 2.68 1.02 -6.26
C LEU A 48 1.42 1.80 -5.89
N ASP A 49 0.93 1.65 -4.66
CA ASP A 49 -0.25 2.33 -4.14
C ASP A 49 -0.06 3.84 -4.18
N THR A 50 1.10 4.33 -3.76
CA THR A 50 1.44 5.76 -3.82
C THR A 50 1.36 6.32 -5.25
N LEU A 51 1.83 5.57 -6.25
CA LEU A 51 1.74 5.96 -7.66
C LEU A 51 0.31 5.91 -8.20
N LEU A 52 -0.47 4.90 -7.80
CA LEU A 52 -1.86 4.74 -8.20
C LEU A 52 -2.72 5.88 -7.62
N TYR A 53 -2.57 6.17 -6.33
CA TYR A 53 -3.26 7.28 -5.67
C TYR A 53 -2.82 8.63 -6.22
N LEU A 54 -1.54 8.81 -6.59
CA LEU A 54 -1.11 10.03 -7.28
C LEU A 54 -1.78 10.17 -8.66
N GLY A 55 -1.85 9.08 -9.42
CA GLY A 55 -2.48 9.07 -10.74
C GLY A 55 -4.00 9.24 -10.71
N GLY A 56 -4.65 8.82 -9.62
CA GLY A 56 -6.08 9.01 -9.35
C GLY A 56 -6.43 10.35 -8.68
N ASP A 57 -5.44 11.19 -8.36
CA ASP A 57 -5.60 12.41 -7.55
C ASP A 57 -6.24 12.16 -6.18
N GLU A 58 -5.93 10.99 -5.59
CA GLU A 58 -6.42 10.55 -4.27
C GLU A 58 -5.29 10.53 -3.21
N LEU A 59 -4.02 10.73 -3.60
CA LEU A 59 -2.88 10.64 -2.69
C LEU A 59 -2.92 11.72 -1.61
N ASP A 60 -2.71 11.33 -0.35
CA ASP A 60 -2.40 12.29 0.71
C ASP A 60 -1.02 12.94 0.47
N ARG A 61 -1.02 14.19 0.02
CA ARG A 61 0.20 14.95 -0.30
C ARG A 61 0.93 15.55 0.91
N ASN A 62 0.36 15.45 2.11
CA ASN A 62 1.06 15.81 3.36
C ASN A 62 2.00 14.68 3.78
N ARG A 63 1.49 13.44 3.72
CA ARG A 63 2.24 12.23 4.09
C ARG A 63 3.02 11.61 2.94
N TRP A 64 2.54 11.77 1.70
CA TRP A 64 3.00 11.11 0.48
C TRP A 64 2.82 9.59 0.46
N TRP A 65 1.81 9.10 1.18
CA TRP A 65 1.35 7.72 1.19
C TRP A 65 -0.09 7.69 1.74
N GLY A 66 -0.86 6.66 1.37
CA GLY A 66 -2.27 6.55 1.75
C GLY A 66 -3.17 7.54 1.00
N ILE A 67 -4.47 7.46 1.27
CA ILE A 67 -5.51 8.25 0.60
C ILE A 67 -5.80 9.53 1.41
N GLU A 68 -5.99 10.65 0.72
CA GLU A 68 -6.34 11.94 1.33
C GLU A 68 -7.71 11.86 2.01
N GLY A 69 -7.76 12.28 3.28
CA GLY A 69 -9.00 12.29 4.06
C GLY A 69 -9.53 10.91 4.47
N ASP A 70 -8.74 9.85 4.30
CA ASP A 70 -9.14 8.50 4.70
C ASP A 70 -9.31 8.38 6.22
N SER A 71 -10.36 7.68 6.66
CA SER A 71 -10.60 7.41 8.08
C SER A 71 -9.67 6.31 8.58
N THR A 72 -9.47 6.26 9.90
CA THR A 72 -8.56 5.31 10.55
C THR A 72 -9.27 4.47 11.60
N ASP A 73 -10.59 4.35 11.52
CA ASP A 73 -11.42 3.74 12.55
C ASP A 73 -11.04 2.27 12.75
N THR A 74 -10.85 1.50 11.67
CA THR A 74 -10.42 0.09 11.77
C THR A 74 -9.02 -0.03 12.36
N HIS A 75 -8.11 0.87 11.99
CA HIS A 75 -6.75 0.85 12.51
C HIS A 75 -6.73 1.12 14.02
N GLU A 76 -7.48 2.14 14.47
CA GLU A 76 -7.61 2.49 15.88
C GLU A 76 -8.26 1.37 16.69
N GLU A 77 -9.31 0.73 16.16
CA GLU A 77 -9.95 -0.42 16.81
C GLU A 77 -9.00 -1.62 16.92
N LEU A 78 -8.18 -1.89 15.90
CA LEU A 78 -7.15 -2.94 15.97
C LEU A 78 -6.12 -2.67 17.08
N GLN A 79 -5.71 -1.42 17.26
CA GLN A 79 -4.81 -1.03 18.36
C GLN A 79 -5.50 -1.18 19.74
N ALA A 80 -6.77 -0.78 19.84
CA ALA A 80 -7.55 -0.89 21.07
C ALA A 80 -7.76 -2.36 21.48
N LEU A 81 -8.13 -3.23 20.54
CA LEU A 81 -8.29 -4.67 20.76
C LEU A 81 -6.97 -5.35 21.15
N ALA A 82 -5.86 -4.99 20.50
CA ALA A 82 -4.54 -5.52 20.87
C ALA A 82 -4.17 -5.14 22.31
N THR A 83 -4.40 -3.88 22.69
CA THR A 83 -4.19 -3.37 24.05
C THR A 83 -5.07 -4.10 25.06
N ALA A 84 -6.37 -4.26 24.77
CA ALA A 84 -7.31 -4.96 25.65
C ALA A 84 -6.95 -6.44 25.83
N ALA A 85 -6.40 -7.07 24.79
CA ALA A 85 -5.90 -8.45 24.84
C ALA A 85 -4.52 -8.58 25.50
N GLY A 86 -3.87 -7.47 25.89
CA GLY A 86 -2.51 -7.48 26.45
C GLY A 86 -1.44 -7.91 25.45
N VAL A 87 -1.69 -7.71 24.15
CA VAL A 87 -0.76 -8.09 23.08
C VAL A 87 0.04 -6.88 22.64
N GLU A 88 1.37 -7.02 22.65
CA GLU A 88 2.28 -5.99 22.16
C GLU A 88 2.02 -5.68 20.67
N THR A 89 1.87 -4.38 20.38
CA THR A 89 1.68 -3.80 19.05
C THR A 89 3.02 -3.71 18.33
N GLY A 90 3.05 -3.98 17.03
CA GLY A 90 4.27 -3.91 16.22
C GLY A 90 4.34 -4.99 15.15
N PRO A 91 5.43 -4.99 14.34
CA PRO A 91 5.59 -5.96 13.26
C PRO A 91 5.65 -7.39 13.79
N ARG A 92 4.62 -8.18 13.48
CA ARG A 92 4.52 -9.57 13.91
C ARG A 92 4.28 -10.48 12.72
N TYR A 93 5.29 -11.27 12.39
CA TYR A 93 5.20 -12.28 11.34
C TYR A 93 4.16 -13.36 11.72
N LEU A 94 3.49 -13.90 10.70
CA LEU A 94 2.78 -15.18 10.84
C LEU A 94 3.77 -16.32 11.16
N PRO A 95 3.30 -17.43 11.75
CA PRO A 95 4.12 -18.63 11.96
C PRO A 95 4.82 -19.12 10.69
N ALA A 96 5.98 -19.75 10.84
CA ALA A 96 6.86 -20.13 9.72
C ALA A 96 6.17 -21.03 8.69
N GLU A 97 5.32 -21.95 9.14
CA GLU A 97 4.52 -22.83 8.29
C GLU A 97 3.53 -22.06 7.40
N ARG A 98 3.11 -20.87 7.83
CA ARG A 98 2.20 -19.99 7.09
C ARG A 98 2.90 -18.96 6.23
N GLN A 99 4.23 -18.84 6.33
CA GLN A 99 5.00 -17.82 5.60
C GLN A 99 5.05 -18.05 4.08
N THR A 100 4.76 -19.27 3.62
CA THR A 100 4.83 -19.62 2.19
C THR A 100 3.48 -19.85 1.51
N GLU A 101 2.38 -19.76 2.28
CA GLU A 101 1.00 -19.85 1.80
C GLU A 101 0.65 -18.71 0.83
N GLY A 102 -0.32 -18.91 -0.06
CA GLY A 102 -0.87 -17.85 -0.92
C GLY A 102 0.09 -17.31 -1.98
N ARG A 103 0.09 -15.98 -2.19
CA ARG A 103 0.82 -15.32 -3.29
C ARG A 103 2.34 -15.40 -3.08
N ARG A 104 3.06 -15.78 -4.14
CA ARG A 104 4.54 -15.89 -4.13
C ARG A 104 5.24 -14.59 -3.72
N ILE A 105 4.72 -13.43 -4.12
CA ILE A 105 5.32 -12.11 -3.86
C ILE A 105 5.39 -11.77 -2.37
N ALA A 106 4.47 -12.30 -1.56
CA ALA A 106 4.41 -12.04 -0.14
C ALA A 106 5.11 -13.12 0.71
N ARG A 107 5.77 -14.11 0.09
CA ARG A 107 6.45 -15.18 0.87
C ARG A 107 7.49 -14.57 1.80
N TRP A 108 7.49 -15.04 3.05
CA TRP A 108 8.38 -14.55 4.12
C TRP A 108 8.18 -13.09 4.51
N ARG A 109 7.07 -12.48 4.08
CA ARG A 109 6.67 -11.09 4.34
C ARG A 109 5.20 -11.03 4.74
N ARG A 110 4.76 -12.00 5.54
CA ARG A 110 3.36 -12.14 5.97
C ARG A 110 3.26 -11.80 7.44
N PHE A 111 2.42 -10.84 7.78
CA PHE A 111 2.24 -10.27 9.10
C PHE A 111 0.80 -10.43 9.58
N THR A 112 0.63 -10.60 10.88
CA THR A 112 -0.68 -10.50 11.54
C THR A 112 -1.17 -9.06 11.50
N ALA A 113 -2.49 -8.85 11.55
CA ALA A 113 -3.08 -7.51 11.78
C ALA A 113 -3.04 -7.06 13.26
N VAL A 114 -2.47 -7.86 14.17
CA VAL A 114 -2.46 -7.49 15.59
C VAL A 114 -1.57 -6.27 15.80
N GLY A 115 -2.17 -5.18 16.28
CA GLY A 115 -1.48 -3.90 16.48
C GLY A 115 -0.77 -3.44 15.22
N GLU A 116 -1.48 -3.46 14.09
CA GLU A 116 -0.98 -3.10 12.75
C GLU A 116 0.07 -1.99 12.83
N PHE A 117 1.29 -2.33 12.43
CA PHE A 117 2.43 -1.42 12.52
C PHE A 117 2.47 -0.41 11.35
N MET A 118 1.63 -0.62 10.34
CA MET A 118 1.39 0.30 9.24
C MET A 118 -0.02 0.85 9.39
N LEU A 119 -0.15 2.17 9.33
CA LEU A 119 -1.46 2.81 9.27
C LEU A 119 -2.03 2.59 7.87
N ILE A 120 -3.09 1.81 7.79
CA ILE A 120 -3.89 1.59 6.59
C ILE A 120 -5.26 2.19 6.88
N GLY A 121 -5.65 3.21 6.12
CA GLY A 121 -6.96 3.83 6.25
C GLY A 121 -8.08 2.88 5.82
N ASP A 122 -9.32 3.21 6.14
CA ASP A 122 -10.47 2.33 5.90
C ASP A 122 -10.75 2.16 4.39
N HIS A 123 -10.63 3.24 3.61
CA HIS A 123 -10.75 3.19 2.16
C HIS A 123 -9.56 2.46 1.53
N ASP A 124 -8.33 2.75 1.95
CA ASP A 124 -7.11 2.06 1.51
C ASP A 124 -7.19 0.54 1.79
N ARG A 125 -7.68 0.16 2.98
CA ARG A 125 -7.95 -1.24 3.33
C ARG A 125 -8.99 -1.87 2.40
N ALA A 126 -10.03 -1.14 2.03
CA ALA A 126 -11.05 -1.63 1.10
C ALA A 126 -10.44 -1.93 -0.28
N VAL A 127 -9.53 -1.09 -0.78
CA VAL A 127 -8.77 -1.32 -2.03
C VAL A 127 -8.00 -2.64 -1.95
N HIS A 128 -7.25 -2.87 -0.87
CA HIS A 128 -6.49 -4.11 -0.67
C HIS A 128 -7.36 -5.36 -0.50
N SER A 129 -8.56 -5.19 0.05
CA SER A 129 -9.52 -6.29 0.29
C SER A 129 -10.28 -6.69 -0.98
N LEU A 130 -10.62 -5.73 -1.82
CA LEU A 130 -11.23 -5.97 -3.14
C LEU A 130 -10.28 -6.74 -4.07
N GLY A 131 -8.98 -6.43 -4.01
CA GLY A 131 -7.96 -7.11 -4.81
C GLY A 131 -8.29 -7.13 -6.33
N PRO A 132 -7.86 -8.16 -7.09
CA PRO A 132 -8.03 -8.20 -8.55
C PRO A 132 -9.46 -8.51 -9.02
N ALA A 133 -10.46 -8.53 -8.13
CA ALA A 133 -11.87 -8.61 -8.55
C ALA A 133 -12.27 -7.38 -9.37
N VAL A 134 -11.60 -6.24 -9.15
CA VAL A 134 -11.62 -5.08 -10.03
C VAL A 134 -10.48 -5.23 -11.05
N SER A 135 -10.66 -6.15 -11.99
CA SER A 135 -9.86 -6.13 -13.22
C SER A 135 -10.07 -4.75 -13.86
N MET A 136 -8.95 -4.05 -14.11
CA MET A 136 -8.82 -2.81 -14.90
C MET A 136 -9.47 -2.92 -16.30
N ARG A 137 -10.79 -3.09 -16.37
CA ARG A 137 -11.54 -3.14 -17.62
C ARG A 137 -12.00 -1.76 -18.08
N ASP A 138 -11.97 -0.75 -17.21
CA ASP A 138 -12.59 0.55 -17.48
C ASP A 138 -11.67 1.78 -17.38
N CYS A 139 -10.34 1.61 -17.21
CA CYS A 139 -9.40 2.69 -17.50
C CYS A 139 -9.00 2.63 -18.98
N ARG A 140 -9.87 3.17 -19.84
CA ARG A 140 -9.54 3.57 -21.21
C ARG A 140 -9.33 5.08 -21.28
#